data_AF-T2J4B5-F1
#
_entry.id   AF-T2J4B5-F1
#
_cell.length_a   1.000
_cell.length_b   1.000
_cell.length_c   1.000
_cell.angle_alpha   90.00
_cell.angle_beta   90.00
_cell.angle_gamma   90.00
#
_symmetry.space_group_name_H-M   'P 1'
#
loop_
_entity.id
_entity.type
_entity.pdbx_description
1 polymer ?
#
loop_
_entity_poly.entity_id
_entity_poly.type
_entity_poly.pdbx_seq_one_letter_code
_entity_poly.pdbx_strand_id
1 'polypeptide(L)'
;MLFTSHAIEQLPSCEKFIKNLYPYKHKIQGVMHFEPTFERYDTATLMGLLRYCYIEANDYNKDLISQLSGRPEIQMLMIEENILGLNPLNPTSVIHWQFIGS
;
A
#
# COMPACT_ATOMS: atom_id res chain seq x y z
N MET A 1 -2.28 1.50 -19.37
CA MET A 1 -3.14 0.60 -18.57
C MET A 1 -2.98 0.97 -17.11
N LEU A 2 -4.10 1.15 -16.41
CA LEU A 2 -4.14 1.34 -14.97
C LEU A 2 -4.37 -0.02 -14.31
N PHE A 3 -3.48 -0.42 -13.41
CA PHE A 3 -3.61 -1.67 -12.66
C PHE A 3 -4.10 -1.39 -11.23
N THR A 4 -5.01 -2.21 -10.73
CA THR A 4 -5.42 -2.17 -9.33
C THR A 4 -5.59 -3.57 -8.76
N SER A 5 -5.25 -3.74 -7.49
CA SER A 5 -5.44 -4.97 -6.74
C SER A 5 -5.75 -4.59 -5.30
N HIS A 6 -6.95 -4.96 -4.84
CA HIS A 6 -7.40 -4.89 -3.45
C HIS A 6 -7.22 -6.27 -2.83
N ALA A 7 -5.97 -6.71 -2.72
CA ALA A 7 -5.59 -8.02 -2.22
C ALA A 7 -4.17 -8.02 -1.63
N ILE A 8 -3.50 -6.86 -1.64
CA ILE A 8 -2.15 -6.76 -1.10
C ILE A 8 -2.19 -6.94 0.41
N GLU A 9 -3.25 -6.48 1.10
CA GLU A 9 -3.47 -6.74 2.53
C GLU A 9 -3.38 -8.22 2.90
N GLN A 10 -3.70 -9.15 1.99
CA GLN A 10 -3.66 -10.60 2.25
C GLN A 10 -2.28 -11.23 1.97
N LEU A 11 -1.32 -10.45 1.48
CA LEU A 11 0.02 -10.93 1.18
C LEU A 11 0.96 -10.64 2.36
N PRO A 12 1.80 -11.61 2.78
CA PRO A 12 2.78 -11.37 3.84
C PRO A 12 3.83 -10.32 3.43
N SER A 13 4.02 -10.10 2.13
CA SER A 13 4.90 -9.05 1.60
C SER A 13 4.46 -8.63 0.19
N CYS A 14 4.62 -7.33 -0.12
CA CYS A 14 4.39 -6.77 -1.45
C CYS A 14 5.57 -7.02 -2.43
N GLU A 15 6.71 -7.52 -1.95
CA GLU A 15 7.93 -7.68 -2.77
C GLU A 15 7.69 -8.51 -4.04
N LYS A 16 7.06 -9.68 -3.89
CA LYS A 16 6.79 -10.61 -5.00
C LYS A 16 5.80 -10.01 -6.00
N PHE A 17 4.81 -9.26 -5.51
CA PHE A 17 3.86 -8.56 -6.37
C PHE A 17 4.61 -7.58 -7.30
N ILE A 18 5.41 -6.69 -6.73
CA ILE A 18 6.18 -5.70 -7.51
C ILE A 18 7.14 -6.40 -8.50
N LYS A 19 7.87 -7.42 -8.03
CA LYS A 19 8.80 -8.20 -8.86
C LYS A 19 8.10 -8.83 -10.07
N ASN A 20 6.88 -9.33 -9.90
CA ASN A 20 6.11 -9.95 -10.97
C ASN A 20 5.50 -8.93 -11.94
N LEU A 21 5.23 -7.70 -11.48
CA LEU A 21 4.76 -6.60 -12.33
C LEU A 21 5.89 -6.00 -13.18
N TYR A 22 7.12 -5.96 -12.66
CA TYR A 22 8.25 -5.27 -13.29
C TYR A 22 8.52 -5.64 -14.76
N PRO A 23 8.47 -6.91 -15.20
CA PRO A 23 8.66 -7.26 -16.62
C PRO A 23 7.65 -6.61 -17.56
N TYR A 24 6.49 -6.19 -17.05
CA TYR A 24 5.41 -5.55 -17.79
C TYR A 24 5.37 -4.03 -17.62
N LYS A 25 6.39 -3.42 -17.01
CA LYS A 25 6.41 -1.98 -16.67
C LYS A 25 6.04 -1.05 -17.83
N HIS A 26 6.51 -1.31 -19.05
CA HIS A 26 6.22 -0.51 -20.24
C HIS A 26 4.76 -0.60 -20.72
N LYS A 27 3.95 -1.50 -20.14
CA LYS A 27 2.52 -1.62 -20.41
C LYS A 27 1.67 -1.00 -19.31
N ILE A 28 2.27 -0.66 -18.17
CA ILE A 28 1.58 -0.20 -16.95
C ILE A 28 1.86 1.30 -16.80
N GLN A 29 0.82 2.11 -16.94
CA GLN A 29 0.93 3.57 -16.77
C GLN A 29 0.88 4.00 -15.31
N GLY A 30 0.28 3.16 -14.46
CA GLY A 30 0.15 3.43 -13.04
C GLY A 30 -0.48 2.24 -12.33
N VAL A 31 -0.23 2.17 -11.03
CA VAL A 31 -0.74 1.16 -10.12
C VAL A 31 -1.42 1.86 -8.96
N MET A 32 -2.69 1.53 -8.74
CA MET A 32 -3.48 2.03 -7.62
C MET A 32 -3.83 0.93 -6.64
N HIS A 33 -3.54 1.18 -5.37
CA HIS A 33 -3.91 0.34 -4.25
C HIS A 33 -4.97 1.02 -3.40
N PHE A 34 -5.83 0.20 -2.82
CA PHE A 34 -6.79 0.55 -1.79
C PHE A 34 -6.48 -0.32 -0.58
N GLU A 35 -5.49 0.09 0.21
CA GLU A 35 -4.85 -0.78 1.20
C GLU A 35 -4.47 0.05 2.43
N PRO A 36 -4.36 -0.56 3.63
CA PRO A 36 -3.87 0.14 4.80
C PRO A 36 -2.40 0.56 4.67
N THR A 37 -2.05 1.68 5.29
CA THR A 37 -0.68 2.22 5.33
C THR A 37 -0.04 1.96 6.69
N PHE A 38 0.09 0.66 7.06
CA PHE A 38 0.53 0.20 8.38
C PHE A 38 1.70 0.99 8.97
N GLU A 39 2.75 1.15 8.17
CA GLU A 39 4.02 1.77 8.56
C GLU A 39 3.91 3.28 8.84
N ARG A 40 2.77 3.91 8.54
CA ARG A 40 2.55 5.35 8.68
C ARG A 40 1.56 5.71 9.80
N TYR A 41 0.97 4.73 10.49
CA TYR A 41 0.06 5.04 11.60
C TYR A 41 0.82 5.56 12.82
N ASP A 42 0.36 6.70 13.34
CA ASP A 42 0.89 7.28 14.57
C ASP A 42 0.37 6.54 15.82
N THR A 43 1.19 5.65 16.36
CA THR A 43 0.89 4.86 17.56
C THR A 43 0.84 5.70 18.85
N ALA A 44 1.22 6.98 18.82
CA ALA A 44 1.02 7.88 19.96
C ALA A 44 -0.44 8.33 20.11
N THR A 45 -1.25 8.18 19.06
CA THR A 45 -2.69 8.47 19.11
C THR A 45 -3.50 7.20 19.35
N LEU A 46 -4.62 7.32 20.07
CA LEU A 46 -5.55 6.19 20.26
C LEU A 46 -6.02 5.62 18.92
N MET A 47 -6.31 6.48 17.94
CA MET A 47 -6.79 6.05 16.63
C MET A 47 -5.71 5.25 15.88
N GLY A 48 -4.47 5.75 15.82
CA GLY A 48 -3.37 5.04 15.17
C GLY A 48 -3.03 3.72 15.86
N LEU A 49 -3.06 3.68 17.20
CA LEU A 49 -2.88 2.45 17.96
C LEU A 49 -3.97 1.41 17.67
N LEU A 50 -5.23 1.81 17.60
CA LEU A 50 -6.34 0.88 17.28
C LEU A 50 -6.22 0.31 15.86
N ARG A 51 -5.83 1.15 14.88
CA ARG A 51 -5.58 0.72 13.50
C ARG A 51 -4.39 -0.24 13.40
N TYR A 52 -3.31 0.05 14.13
CA TYR A 52 -2.16 -0.84 14.26
C TYR A 52 -2.58 -2.21 14.79
N CYS A 53 -3.30 -2.26 15.92
CA CYS A 53 -3.79 -3.51 16.51
C CYS A 53 -4.74 -4.26 15.58
N TYR A 54 -5.59 -3.55 14.82
CA TYR A 54 -6.49 -4.18 13.85
C TYR A 54 -5.73 -4.92 12.75
N ILE A 55 -4.71 -4.28 12.16
CA ILE A 55 -3.90 -4.88 11.09
C ILE A 55 -3.09 -6.05 11.62
N GLU A 56 -2.51 -5.93 12.82
CA GLU A 56 -1.83 -7.03 13.49
C GLU A 56 -2.76 -8.21 13.74
N ALA A 57 -3.96 -7.97 14.29
CA ALA A 57 -4.91 -9.01 14.64
C ALA A 57 -5.45 -9.79 13.43
N ASN A 58 -5.47 -9.17 12.24
CA ASN A 58 -5.90 -9.80 11.00
C ASN A 58 -4.73 -10.32 10.14
N ASP A 59 -3.48 -10.22 10.62
CA ASP A 59 -2.26 -10.61 9.91
C ASP A 59 -2.14 -10.00 8.51
N TYR A 60 -2.52 -8.72 8.40
CA TYR A 60 -2.47 -8.00 7.13
C TYR A 60 -1.05 -7.63 6.73
N ASN A 61 -0.87 -7.25 5.46
CA ASN A 61 0.39 -6.73 4.94
C ASN A 61 0.88 -5.50 5.72
N LYS A 62 2.19 -5.47 5.98
CA LYS A 62 2.85 -4.45 6.81
C LYS A 62 4.03 -3.77 6.10
N ASP A 63 4.30 -4.09 4.83
CA ASP A 63 5.51 -3.64 4.13
C ASP A 63 5.25 -2.92 2.80
N LEU A 64 3.98 -2.67 2.44
CA LEU A 64 3.64 -2.04 1.16
C LEU A 64 4.36 -0.70 0.96
N ILE A 65 4.38 0.17 1.97
CA ILE A 65 4.96 1.51 1.80
C ILE A 65 6.48 1.44 1.71
N SER A 66 7.13 0.69 2.60
CA SER A 66 8.60 0.52 2.52
C SER A 66 9.04 -0.16 1.23
N GLN A 67 8.31 -1.17 0.74
CA GLN A 67 8.62 -1.84 -0.53
C GLN A 67 8.50 -0.89 -1.73
N LEU A 68 7.53 0.03 -1.74
CA LEU A 68 7.37 1.01 -2.81
C LEU A 68 8.42 2.11 -2.71
N SER A 69 8.62 2.70 -1.52
CA SER A 69 9.55 3.81 -1.30
C SER A 69 11.01 3.40 -1.39
N GLY A 70 11.34 2.13 -1.14
CA GLY A 70 12.71 1.60 -1.20
C GLY A 70 13.22 1.28 -2.61
N ARG A 71 12.40 1.47 -3.65
CA ARG A 71 12.72 1.06 -5.03
C ARG A 71 13.00 2.26 -5.93
N PRO A 72 14.22 2.41 -6.46
CA PRO A 72 14.57 3.54 -7.33
C PRO A 72 13.81 3.51 -8.66
N GLU A 73 13.30 2.36 -9.09
CA GLU A 73 12.50 2.21 -10.30
C GLU A 73 11.03 2.62 -10.15
N ILE A 74 10.59 2.99 -8.95
CA ILE A 74 9.21 3.38 -8.66
C ILE A 74 9.16 4.86 -8.30
N GLN A 75 8.18 5.56 -8.86
CA GLN A 75 7.80 6.90 -8.45
C GLN A 75 6.44 6.86 -7.76
N MET A 76 6.41 7.28 -6.51
CA MET A 76 5.16 7.51 -5.78
C MET A 76 4.51 8.81 -6.26
N LEU A 77 3.27 8.71 -6.72
CA LEU A 77 2.52 9.85 -7.25
C LEU A 77 1.61 10.46 -6.18
N MET A 78 0.97 9.61 -5.38
CA MET A 78 0.03 10.04 -4.35
C MET A 78 -0.13 8.96 -3.27
N ILE A 79 -0.28 9.41 -2.02
CA ILE A 79 -0.87 8.64 -0.93
C ILE A 79 -1.92 9.53 -0.28
N GLU A 80 -3.16 9.05 -0.24
CA GLU A 80 -4.25 9.66 0.50
C GLU A 80 -4.73 8.69 1.56
N GLU A 81 -4.50 9.03 2.83
CA GLU A 81 -4.66 8.09 3.93
C GLU A 81 -6.08 8.09 4.52
N ASN A 82 -6.57 6.91 4.91
CA ASN A 82 -7.80 6.75 5.71
C ASN A 82 -9.07 7.34 5.07
N ILE A 83 -9.13 7.33 3.74
CA ILE A 83 -10.27 7.80 2.94
C ILE A 83 -11.51 6.90 3.11
N LEU A 84 -11.32 5.62 3.39
CA LEU A 84 -12.38 4.72 3.84
C LEU A 84 -11.96 4.12 5.19
N GLY A 85 -12.88 4.05 6.15
CA GLY A 85 -12.52 3.70 7.53
C GLY A 85 -12.21 4.92 8.40
N LEU A 86 -13.22 5.80 8.58
CA LEU A 86 -13.21 6.85 9.60
C LEU A 86 -13.13 6.28 11.04
N ASN A 87 -13.48 5.00 11.19
CA ASN A 87 -13.31 4.25 12.41
C ASN A 87 -11.99 3.45 12.36
N PRO A 88 -11.60 2.80 13.46
CA PRO A 88 -10.32 2.09 13.51
C PRO A 88 -10.24 0.81 12.66
N LEU A 89 -11.38 0.31 12.17
CA LEU A 89 -11.49 -0.92 11.41
C LEU A 89 -11.39 -0.60 9.92
N ASN A 90 -10.65 -1.45 9.21
CA ASN A 90 -10.41 -1.33 7.78
C ASN A 90 -9.98 0.10 7.35
N PRO A 91 -8.87 0.63 7.89
CA PRO A 91 -8.37 1.96 7.55
C PRO A 91 -7.74 1.97 6.14
N THR A 92 -8.57 2.00 5.12
CA THR A 92 -8.16 1.95 3.72
C THR A 92 -7.63 3.31 3.25
N SER A 93 -6.46 3.29 2.62
CA SER A 93 -5.82 4.43 1.98
C SER A 93 -5.76 4.22 0.46
N VAL A 94 -5.74 5.29 -0.33
CA VAL A 94 -5.38 5.20 -1.76
C VAL A 94 -3.90 5.46 -1.91
N ILE A 95 -3.22 4.57 -2.63
CA ILE A 95 -1.80 4.70 -2.94
C ILE A 95 -1.67 4.58 -4.46
N HIS A 96 -1.09 5.59 -5.10
CA HIS A 96 -0.85 5.62 -6.54
C HIS A 96 0.64 5.79 -6.83
N TRP A 97 1.18 4.90 -7.67
CA TRP A 97 2.57 4.94 -8.10
C TRP A 97 2.72 4.48 -9.55
N GLN A 98 3.88 4.77 -10.14
CA GLN A 98 4.24 4.33 -11.49
C GLN A 98 5.69 3.85 -11.56
N PHE A 99 6.04 3.09 -12.59
CA PHE A 99 7.45 2.79 -12.87
C PHE A 99 8.10 3.98 -13.56
N ILE A 100 9.36 4.28 -13.24
CA ILE A 100 10.11 5.33 -13.94
C ILE A 100 10.43 4.86 -15.36
N GLY A 101 10.15 5.71 -16.36
CA GLY A 101 10.38 5.41 -17.77
C GLY A 101 9.40 4.40 -18.38
N SER A 102 8.23 4.21 -17.76
CA SER A 102 7.07 3.52 -18.35
C SER A 102 6.43 4.32 -19.48
#